data_AF-A0A0R1NPI2-F1
#
_entry.id   AF-A0A0R1NPI2-F1
#
_cell.length_a   1.000
_cell.length_b   1.000
_cell.length_c   1.000
_cell.angle_alpha   90.00
_cell.angle_beta   90.00
_cell.angle_gamma   90.00
#
_symmetry.space_group_name_H-M   'P 1'
#
loop_
_entity.id
_entity.type
_entity.pdbx_description
1 polymer ?
#
loop_
_entity_poly.entity_id
_entity_poly.type
_entity_poly.pdbx_seq_one_letter_code
_entity_poly.pdbx_strand_id
1 'polypeptide(L)'
;MNQIKKLMMAMTIVILTLCATVRIHAATYRVSHVSALSWEARYDVTTRGNQITDVSHVKAKGIVGSIVKKSLSQPTRNKVTLHMTRKVGSVIYQTQLKTKVTNHRIHVTTS
;
A
#
# COMPACT_ATOMS: atom_id res chain seq x y z
N MET A 1 -27.10 -29.47 -35.77
CA MET A 1 -27.06 -28.09 -35.21
C MET A 1 -26.55 -27.14 -36.30
N ASN A 2 -27.38 -26.21 -36.80
CA ASN A 2 -27.06 -25.38 -37.97
C ASN A 2 -25.95 -24.35 -37.69
N GLN A 3 -25.14 -24.02 -38.71
CA GLN A 3 -24.02 -23.07 -38.66
C GLN A 3 -24.37 -21.73 -37.98
N ILE A 4 -25.57 -21.21 -38.23
CA ILE A 4 -26.09 -19.97 -37.64
C ILE A 4 -26.18 -20.07 -36.09
N LYS A 5 -26.56 -21.23 -35.54
CA LYS A 5 -26.65 -21.43 -34.09
C LYS A 5 -25.27 -21.44 -33.44
N LYS A 6 -24.25 -22.00 -34.11
CA LYS A 6 -22.86 -21.97 -33.64
C LYS A 6 -22.31 -20.54 -33.63
N LEU A 7 -22.60 -19.76 -34.66
CA LEU A 7 -22.17 -18.37 -34.78
C LEU A 7 -22.79 -17.48 -33.68
N MET A 8 -24.09 -17.63 -33.43
CA MET A 8 -24.78 -16.91 -32.36
C MET A 8 -24.19 -17.27 -30.99
N MET A 9 -23.97 -18.57 -30.72
CA MET A 9 -23.43 -19.04 -29.45
C MET A 9 -22.01 -18.51 -29.18
N ALA A 10 -21.16 -18.49 -30.21
CA ALA A 10 -19.81 -17.92 -30.11
C ALA A 10 -19.85 -16.41 -29.81
N MET A 11 -20.74 -15.66 -30.46
CA MET A 11 -20.90 -14.22 -30.22
C MET A 11 -21.35 -13.93 -28.78
N THR A 12 -22.26 -14.74 -28.23
CA THR A 12 -22.72 -14.59 -26.85
C THR A 12 -21.60 -14.82 -25.83
N ILE A 13 -20.74 -15.82 -26.05
CA ILE A 13 -19.61 -16.12 -25.17
C ILE A 13 -18.60 -14.97 -25.17
N VAL A 14 -18.27 -14.43 -26.34
CA VAL A 14 -17.35 -13.28 -26.48
C VAL A 14 -17.87 -12.06 -25.73
N ILE A 15 -19.14 -11.72 -25.90
CA ILE A 15 -19.78 -10.59 -25.20
C ILE A 15 -19.75 -10.79 -23.68
N LEU A 16 -20.06 -12.00 -23.19
CA LEU A 16 -20.00 -12.31 -21.76
C LEU A 16 -18.57 -12.18 -21.19
N THR A 17 -17.55 -12.62 -21.93
CA THR A 17 -16.15 -12.49 -21.48
C THR A 17 -15.64 -11.06 -21.49
N LEU A 18 -16.07 -10.21 -22.44
CA LEU A 18 -15.71 -8.79 -22.46
C LEU A 18 -16.43 -7.97 -21.37
N CYS A 19 -17.65 -8.37 -20.99
CA CYS A 19 -18.43 -7.71 -19.93
C CYS A 19 -18.12 -8.18 -18.51
N ALA A 20 -17.20 -9.13 -18.33
CA ALA A 20 -16.77 -9.59 -17.02
C ALA A 20 -15.97 -8.48 -16.31
N THR A 21 -16.67 -7.58 -15.63
CA THR A 21 -16.04 -6.56 -14.79
C THR A 21 -15.32 -7.23 -13.61
N VAL A 22 -13.98 -7.15 -13.60
CA VAL A 22 -13.20 -7.60 -12.45
C VAL A 22 -13.48 -6.64 -11.29
N ARG A 23 -14.26 -7.09 -10.31
CA ARG A 23 -14.51 -6.32 -9.08
C ARG A 23 -13.22 -6.27 -8.27
N ILE A 24 -12.49 -5.16 -8.39
CA ILE A 24 -11.33 -4.88 -7.55
C ILE A 24 -11.83 -4.50 -6.16
N HIS A 25 -11.71 -5.44 -5.22
CA HIS A 25 -12.10 -5.25 -3.82
C HIS A 25 -11.05 -4.41 -3.08
N ALA A 26 -11.52 -3.62 -2.12
CA ALA A 26 -10.62 -2.92 -1.23
C ALA A 26 -9.95 -3.94 -0.28
N ALA A 27 -8.64 -3.80 -0.06
CA ALA A 27 -7.89 -4.64 0.85
C ALA A 27 -7.03 -3.79 1.77
N THR A 28 -7.03 -4.12 3.06
CA THR A 28 -6.25 -3.43 4.09
C THR A 28 -5.03 -4.24 4.46
N TYR A 29 -3.86 -3.60 4.43
CA TYR A 29 -2.58 -4.22 4.73
C TYR A 29 -1.89 -3.49 5.86
N ARG A 30 -1.33 -4.25 6.80
CA ARG A 30 -0.46 -3.70 7.83
C ARG A 30 0.96 -3.62 7.33
N VAL A 31 1.48 -2.41 7.21
CA VAL A 31 2.88 -2.15 6.90
C VAL A 31 3.60 -1.98 8.22
N SER A 32 4.65 -2.76 8.44
CA SER A 32 5.50 -2.66 9.63
C SER A 32 6.96 -2.84 9.27
N HIS A 33 7.82 -2.09 9.95
CA HIS A 33 9.26 -2.27 9.88
C HIS A 33 9.86 -2.15 11.27
N VAL A 34 10.84 -3.01 11.54
CA VAL A 34 11.68 -2.97 12.74
C VAL A 34 13.13 -2.87 12.27
N SER A 35 13.76 -1.74 12.57
CA SER A 35 15.19 -1.56 12.40
C SER A 35 15.87 -1.94 13.72
N ALA A 36 16.66 -3.01 13.68
CA ALA A 36 17.29 -3.61 14.86
C ALA A 36 18.03 -2.56 15.70
N LEU A 37 17.79 -2.59 17.02
CA LEU A 37 18.37 -1.65 18.00
C LEU A 37 18.14 -0.16 17.67
N SER A 38 17.16 0.13 16.83
CA SER A 38 16.98 1.46 16.30
C SER A 38 15.53 1.90 16.52
N TRP A 39 14.59 1.49 15.67
CA TRP A 39 13.20 1.95 15.74
C TRP A 39 12.25 0.89 15.20
N GLU A 40 10.99 1.02 15.54
CA GLU A 40 9.92 0.34 14.84
C GLU A 40 8.81 1.32 14.45
N ALA A 41 8.19 1.08 13.31
CA ALA A 41 7.00 1.80 12.92
C ALA A 41 6.03 0.89 12.17
N ARG A 42 4.75 1.23 12.28
CA ARG A 42 3.67 0.56 11.58
C ARG A 42 2.52 1.49 11.27
N TYR A 43 1.79 1.18 10.22
CA TYR A 43 0.51 1.78 9.86
C TYR A 43 -0.25 0.82 8.95
N ASP A 44 -1.56 1.02 8.86
CA ASP A 44 -2.40 0.27 7.95
C ASP A 44 -2.63 1.09 6.68
N VAL A 45 -2.61 0.44 5.53
CA VAL A 45 -2.96 1.02 4.24
C VAL A 45 -4.13 0.27 3.63
N THR A 46 -5.19 0.99 3.30
CA THR A 46 -6.29 0.44 2.51
C THR A 46 -6.03 0.74 1.04
N THR A 47 -6.09 -0.28 0.21
CA THR A 47 -5.84 -0.18 -1.23
C THR A 47 -7.06 -0.58 -2.03
N ARG A 48 -7.26 0.06 -3.18
CA ARG A 48 -8.20 -0.35 -4.23
C ARG A 48 -7.45 -0.35 -5.56
N GLY A 49 -7.09 -1.54 -6.03
CA GLY A 49 -6.23 -1.70 -7.20
C GLY A 49 -4.84 -1.15 -6.92
N ASN A 50 -4.36 -0.24 -7.77
CA ASN A 50 -3.05 0.40 -7.61
C ASN A 50 -3.07 1.69 -6.77
N GLN A 51 -4.16 1.97 -6.07
CA GLN A 51 -4.32 3.19 -5.29
C GLN A 51 -4.44 2.88 -3.81
N ILE A 52 -3.87 3.76 -2.98
CA ILE A 52 -4.06 3.81 -1.53
C ILE A 52 -5.19 4.80 -1.26
N THR A 53 -6.26 4.32 -0.65
CA THR A 53 -7.49 5.08 -0.40
C THR A 53 -7.59 5.54 1.04
N ASP A 54 -6.91 4.88 1.98
CA ASP A 54 -6.90 5.25 3.39
C ASP A 54 -5.59 4.83 4.07
N VAL A 55 -5.24 5.55 5.13
CA VAL A 55 -4.09 5.24 6.00
C VAL A 55 -4.49 5.44 7.46
N SER A 56 -4.31 4.42 8.28
CA SER A 56 -4.75 4.42 9.67
C SER A 56 -3.76 3.72 10.61
N HIS A 57 -4.08 3.74 11.91
CA HIS A 57 -3.31 3.06 12.97
C HIS A 57 -1.80 3.38 13.01
N VAL A 58 -1.43 4.62 12.70
CA VAL A 58 -0.03 5.06 12.60
C VAL A 58 0.68 5.08 13.96
N LYS A 59 1.64 4.17 14.14
CA LYS A 59 2.46 4.03 15.34
C LYS A 59 3.94 4.03 14.97
N ALA A 60 4.75 4.70 15.78
CA ALA A 60 6.20 4.72 15.65
C ALA A 60 6.80 4.88 17.04
N LYS A 61 7.88 4.14 17.34
CA LYS A 61 8.67 4.31 18.57
C LYS A 61 10.15 4.05 18.32
N GLY A 62 10.98 4.68 19.12
CA GLY A 62 12.40 4.34 19.21
C GLY A 62 12.54 3.10 20.06
N ILE A 63 13.38 2.16 19.63
CA ILE A 63 13.87 1.07 20.48
C ILE A 63 15.03 1.62 21.32
N VAL A 64 15.92 2.37 20.67
CA VAL A 64 16.95 3.19 21.32
C VAL A 64 16.65 4.66 21.04
N GLY A 65 16.64 5.49 22.10
CA GLY A 65 16.22 6.89 22.01
C GLY A 65 14.71 7.05 21.77
N SER A 66 14.30 8.12 21.08
CA SER A 66 12.88 8.44 20.87
C SER A 66 12.55 8.93 19.46
N ILE A 67 11.27 8.83 19.08
CA ILE A 67 10.69 9.52 17.92
C ILE A 67 10.09 10.82 18.44
N VAL A 68 10.71 11.95 18.09
CA VAL A 68 10.30 13.28 18.59
C VAL A 68 9.28 13.96 17.67
N LYS A 69 9.24 13.57 16.40
CA LYS A 69 8.26 14.06 15.44
C LYS A 69 7.87 12.93 14.50
N LYS A 70 6.58 12.85 14.17
CA LYS A 70 6.07 11.97 13.11
C LYS A 70 5.09 12.74 12.23
N SER A 71 5.14 12.51 10.93
CA SER A 71 4.15 13.03 9.98
C SER A 71 3.95 12.04 8.85
N LEU A 72 2.75 12.04 8.27
CA LEU A 72 2.42 11.20 7.14
C LEU A 72 2.27 12.08 5.91
N SER A 73 2.79 11.64 4.77
CA SER A 73 2.54 12.29 3.49
C SER A 73 2.09 11.28 2.44
N GLN A 74 1.18 11.71 1.58
CA GLN A 74 0.71 10.94 0.43
C GLN A 74 1.03 11.72 -0.85
N PRO A 75 2.29 11.71 -1.33
CA PRO A 75 2.70 12.51 -2.49
C PRO A 75 1.96 12.11 -3.77
N THR A 76 1.52 10.85 -3.87
CA THR A 76 0.71 10.35 -4.98
C THR A 76 -0.34 9.39 -4.45
N ARG A 77 -1.42 9.15 -5.21
CA ARG A 77 -2.48 8.21 -4.81
C ARG A 77 -1.98 6.78 -4.54
N ASN A 78 -0.81 6.39 -5.06
CA ASN A 78 -0.25 5.06 -4.86
C ASN A 78 0.95 5.02 -3.91
N LYS A 79 1.31 6.12 -3.24
CA LYS A 79 2.48 6.18 -2.36
C LYS A 79 2.17 6.93 -1.08
N VAL A 80 2.55 6.32 0.04
CA VAL A 80 2.50 6.90 1.39
C VAL A 80 3.90 6.88 2.00
N THR A 81 4.25 7.93 2.74
CA THR A 81 5.51 8.02 3.47
C THR A 81 5.22 8.46 4.90
N LEU A 82 5.59 7.63 5.87
CA LEU A 82 5.68 8.03 7.27
C LEU A 82 7.08 8.60 7.52
N HIS A 83 7.15 9.90 7.79
CA HIS A 83 8.37 10.60 8.16
C HIS A 83 8.50 10.61 9.68
N MET A 84 9.71 10.33 10.17
CA MET A 84 10.01 10.27 11.59
C MET A 84 11.31 11.02 11.86
N THR A 85 11.29 11.93 12.82
CA THR A 85 12.51 12.53 13.37
C THR A 85 12.88 11.77 14.64
N ARG A 86 14.13 11.33 14.68
CA ARG A 86 14.69 10.53 15.76
C ARG A 86 15.68 11.32 16.57
N LYS A 87 15.70 11.06 17.88
CA LYS A 87 16.72 11.57 18.79
C LYS A 87 17.36 10.40 19.55
N VAL A 88 18.68 10.27 19.45
CA VAL A 88 19.48 9.29 20.19
C VAL A 88 20.64 10.03 20.84
N GLY A 89 20.56 10.21 22.17
CA GLY A 89 21.46 11.12 22.87
C GLY A 89 21.35 12.55 22.31
N SER A 90 22.49 13.10 21.87
CA SER A 90 22.58 14.42 21.23
C SER A 90 22.34 14.38 19.71
N VAL A 91 22.25 13.20 19.09
CA VAL A 91 22.12 13.05 17.65
C VAL A 91 20.64 13.09 17.26
N ILE A 92 20.31 13.93 16.27
CA ILE A 92 18.97 14.03 15.67
C ILE A 92 19.09 13.72 14.17
N TYR A 93 18.27 12.78 13.69
CA TYR A 93 18.23 12.43 12.27
C TYR A 93 16.82 12.05 11.81
N GLN A 94 16.59 12.05 10.50
CA GLN A 94 15.32 11.66 9.90
C GLN A 94 15.37 10.22 9.42
N THR A 95 14.24 9.53 9.55
CA THR A 95 14.03 8.23 8.91
C THR A 95 12.60 8.14 8.39
N GLN A 96 12.38 7.27 7.41
CA GLN A 96 11.13 7.17 6.68
C GLN A 96 10.72 5.71 6.51
N LEU A 97 9.42 5.46 6.60
CA LEU A 97 8.80 4.19 6.19
C LEU A 97 7.83 4.46 5.03
N LYS A 98 8.21 4.00 3.84
CA LYS A 98 7.53 4.26 2.57
C LYS A 98 6.75 3.03 2.14
N THR A 99 5.53 3.26 1.67
CA THR A 99 4.71 2.25 1.00
C THR A 99 4.36 2.73 -0.40
N LYS A 100 4.53 1.88 -1.41
CA LYS A 100 4.11 2.14 -2.78
C LYS A 100 3.31 0.94 -3.31
N VAL A 101 2.17 1.21 -3.93
CA VAL A 101 1.38 0.19 -4.63
C VAL A 101 1.67 0.30 -6.13
N THR A 102 2.09 -0.79 -6.75
CA THR A 102 2.35 -0.84 -8.20
C THR A 102 2.13 -2.27 -8.69
N ASN A 103 1.50 -2.44 -9.84
CA ASN A 103 1.21 -3.75 -10.42
C ASN A 103 0.51 -4.71 -9.44
N HIS A 104 -0.44 -4.18 -8.65
CA HIS A 104 -1.17 -4.90 -7.60
C HIS A 104 -0.28 -5.47 -6.48
N ARG A 105 0.93 -4.93 -6.31
CA ARG A 105 1.87 -5.31 -5.26
C ARG A 105 2.19 -4.13 -4.35
N ILE A 106 2.41 -4.44 -3.08
CA ILE A 106 2.87 -3.49 -2.07
C ILE A 106 4.38 -3.58 -1.94
N HIS A 107 5.04 -2.44 -2.11
CA HIS A 107 6.46 -2.27 -1.91
C HIS A 107 6.68 -1.43 -0.66
N VAL A 108 7.46 -1.95 0.28
CA VAL A 108 7.81 -1.28 1.53
C VAL A 108 9.30 -0.96 1.52
N THR A 109 9.68 0.28 1.75
CA THR A 109 11.08 0.71 1.81
C THR A 109 11.33 1.65 2.98
N THR A 110 12.57 1.66 3.45
CA THR A 110 13.04 2.54 4.52
C THR A 110 14.21 3.38 4.06
N SER A 111 14.36 4.57 4.64
CA SER A 111 15.51 5.45 4.45
C SER A 111 15.71 6.36 5.66
#